data_AF-C0XG30-F1
#
_entry.id   AF-C0XG30-F1
#
_cell.length_a   1.000
_cell.length_b   1.000
_cell.length_c   1.000
_cell.angle_alpha   90.00
_cell.angle_beta   90.00
_cell.angle_gamma   90.00
#
_symmetry.space_group_name_H-M   'P 1'
#
loop_
_entity.id
_entity.type
_entity.pdbx_description
1 polymer ?
#
loop_
_entity_poly.entity_id
_entity_poly.type
_entity_poly.pdbx_seq_one_letter_code
_entity_poly.pdbx_strand_id
1 'polypeptide(L)'
;MAYDLAKVTDSGNNLVAGIIADKASLSIDKIEVSGKQLPSTTDITKLTSIPNVVQTIQANGYSKNDNTLIISSELDNSKITADYKAWVFGIWGSDSQNGQSILMAVVTTTNAPDTIPAYSGSTPVSFTYKFNIGFSNASNVHFDMITGAFATNDTVVHTTGDETVDGKKTFKVDPVDKNGDAYITGKGIPSNIATLDDVAKKVTDNKDGSIVVNGKTFVPADDSNTMHKSGDEEVAGTKTFDVAPILKTNGKPFITVDDVPKVDTTKLVNTDGSADGNITNTKLSVKDGQMFLDGYPIMGYGVATDKDDATAKSAKYPGVLFVW
;
A
#
# COMPACT_ATOMS: atom_id res chain seq x y z
N MET A 1 39.81 36.63 -27.55
CA MET A 1 39.57 35.16 -27.50
C MET A 1 40.28 34.54 -28.69
N ALA A 2 40.76 33.30 -28.59
CA ALA A 2 41.64 32.69 -29.60
C ALA A 2 40.97 32.47 -30.97
N TYR A 3 39.63 32.47 -31.05
CA TYR A 3 38.85 32.44 -32.30
C TYR A 3 37.70 33.45 -32.20
N ASP A 4 37.83 34.56 -32.91
CA ASP A 4 36.93 35.71 -32.84
C ASP A 4 36.00 35.85 -34.06
N LEU A 5 36.20 35.04 -35.09
CA LEU A 5 35.39 35.02 -36.30
C LEU A 5 34.77 33.64 -36.49
N ALA A 6 33.46 33.52 -36.27
CA ALA A 6 32.67 32.34 -36.60
C ALA A 6 31.48 32.77 -37.47
N LYS A 7 31.40 32.24 -38.69
CA LYS A 7 30.33 32.56 -39.64
C LYS A 7 29.83 31.31 -40.35
N VAL A 8 28.52 31.25 -40.56
CA VAL A 8 27.88 30.30 -41.46
C VAL A 8 28.16 30.74 -42.90
N THR A 9 28.46 29.79 -43.77
CA THR A 9 28.68 30.06 -45.21
C THR A 9 27.34 30.22 -45.92
N ASP A 10 27.35 30.77 -47.14
CA ASP A 10 26.17 30.81 -47.99
C ASP A 10 25.61 29.40 -48.24
N SER A 11 26.50 28.43 -48.53
CA SER A 11 26.12 27.04 -48.71
C SER A 11 25.55 26.42 -47.44
N GLY A 12 26.06 26.79 -46.27
CA GLY A 12 25.53 26.37 -44.97
C GLY A 12 24.14 26.91 -44.69
N ASN A 13 23.89 28.20 -44.99
CA ASN A 13 22.56 28.78 -44.90
C ASN A 13 21.57 28.08 -45.84
N ASN A 14 21.99 27.75 -47.07
CA ASN A 14 21.18 27.00 -48.03
C ASN A 14 20.89 25.57 -47.55
N LEU A 15 21.88 24.87 -47.00
CA LEU A 15 21.71 23.54 -46.41
C LEU A 15 20.65 23.57 -45.30
N VAL A 16 20.80 24.49 -44.35
CA VAL A 16 19.88 24.61 -43.22
C VAL A 16 18.47 24.98 -43.67
N ALA A 17 18.34 25.86 -44.67
CA ALA A 17 17.05 26.19 -45.26
C ALA A 17 16.36 24.98 -45.92
N GLY A 18 17.12 24.16 -46.65
CA GLY A 18 16.62 22.91 -47.25
C GLY A 18 16.15 21.92 -46.18
N ILE A 19 16.96 21.69 -45.16
CA ILE A 19 16.63 20.82 -44.01
C ILE A 19 15.31 21.26 -43.33
N ILE A 20 15.11 22.56 -43.13
CA ILE A 20 13.86 23.09 -42.57
C ILE A 20 12.68 22.82 -43.51
N ALA A 21 12.83 23.09 -44.81
CA ALA A 21 11.78 22.96 -45.80
C ALA A 21 11.32 21.49 -45.94
N ASP A 22 12.29 20.57 -45.97
CA ASP A 22 12.06 19.14 -46.17
C ASP A 22 11.77 18.40 -44.85
N LYS A 23 11.82 19.10 -43.71
CA LYS A 23 11.72 18.53 -42.36
C LYS A 23 12.71 17.38 -42.15
N ALA A 24 13.91 17.55 -42.71
CA ALA A 24 14.99 16.61 -42.60
C ALA A 24 15.87 16.94 -41.40
N SER A 25 17.02 16.29 -41.31
CA SER A 25 17.91 16.36 -40.15
C SER A 25 19.31 16.78 -40.54
N LEU A 26 19.94 17.65 -39.75
CA LEU A 26 21.35 17.99 -39.97
C LEU A 26 22.28 16.97 -39.31
N SER A 27 23.17 16.41 -40.12
CA SER A 27 24.38 15.69 -39.66
C SER A 27 25.59 16.64 -39.71
N ILE A 28 26.50 16.51 -38.76
CA ILE A 28 27.85 17.10 -38.83
C ILE A 28 28.81 15.99 -39.22
N ASP A 29 29.34 16.04 -40.44
CA ASP A 29 30.04 14.92 -41.06
C ASP A 29 31.52 14.86 -40.66
N LYS A 30 32.12 16.05 -40.47
CA LYS A 30 33.53 16.25 -40.13
C LYS A 30 33.80 17.69 -39.76
N ILE A 31 34.93 17.90 -39.09
CA ILE A 31 35.53 19.21 -38.87
C ILE A 31 36.95 19.16 -39.43
N GLU A 32 37.26 20.04 -40.36
CA GLU A 32 38.59 20.17 -40.96
C GLU A 32 39.38 21.26 -40.26
N VAL A 33 40.63 21.00 -39.94
CA VAL A 33 41.52 21.93 -39.24
C VAL A 33 42.65 22.34 -40.18
N SER A 34 42.74 23.64 -40.47
CA SER A 34 43.79 24.20 -41.33
C SER A 34 44.99 24.67 -40.53
N GLY A 35 46.18 24.37 -41.04
CA GLY A 35 47.44 24.95 -40.59
C GLY A 35 47.73 26.35 -41.14
N LYS A 36 46.85 26.92 -41.97
CA LYS A 36 47.11 28.15 -42.73
C LYS A 36 46.16 29.28 -42.33
N GLN A 37 46.73 30.42 -41.97
CA GLN A 37 45.98 31.66 -41.77
C GLN A 37 45.32 32.10 -43.08
N LEU A 38 44.03 32.43 -43.03
CA LEU A 38 43.35 33.06 -44.15
C LEU A 38 43.80 34.52 -44.30
N PRO A 39 43.95 35.04 -45.53
CA PRO A 39 44.12 36.47 -45.74
C PRO A 39 43.02 37.28 -45.05
N SER A 40 43.35 38.44 -44.47
CA SER A 40 42.39 39.30 -43.76
C SER A 40 41.25 39.80 -44.65
N THR A 41 41.42 39.78 -45.97
CA THR A 41 40.41 40.16 -46.97
C THR A 41 39.50 39.01 -47.38
N THR A 42 39.70 37.80 -46.84
CA THR A 42 38.90 36.62 -47.20
C THR A 42 37.49 36.75 -46.64
N ASP A 43 36.49 36.72 -47.52
CA ASP A 43 35.10 36.57 -47.11
C ASP A 43 34.82 35.10 -46.77
N ILE A 44 34.87 34.77 -45.49
CA ILE A 44 34.67 33.40 -45.01
C ILE A 44 33.24 32.88 -45.25
N THR A 45 32.27 33.74 -45.53
CA THR A 45 30.89 33.32 -45.87
C THR A 45 30.80 32.70 -47.26
N LYS A 46 31.75 33.00 -48.16
CA LYS A 46 31.80 32.50 -49.54
C LYS A 46 32.63 31.22 -49.70
N LEU A 47 33.27 30.74 -48.64
CA LEU A 47 34.12 29.55 -48.73
C LEU A 47 33.29 28.29 -48.96
N THR A 48 33.80 27.43 -49.85
CA THR A 48 33.24 26.09 -50.13
C THR A 48 34.23 24.97 -49.79
N SER A 49 35.44 25.31 -49.37
CA SER A 49 36.50 24.37 -48.97
C SER A 49 37.49 25.04 -48.02
N ILE A 50 38.18 24.25 -47.20
CA ILE A 50 39.24 24.73 -46.32
C ILE A 50 40.62 24.48 -46.96
N PRO A 51 41.49 25.49 -47.05
CA PRO A 51 42.84 25.30 -47.58
C PRO A 51 43.75 24.60 -46.56
N ASN A 52 44.74 23.83 -47.04
CA ASN A 52 45.82 23.24 -46.21
C ASN A 52 45.32 22.54 -44.93
N VAL A 53 44.38 21.60 -45.10
CA VAL A 53 43.86 20.78 -44.02
C VAL A 53 44.99 19.90 -43.47
N VAL A 54 45.29 20.05 -42.18
CA VAL A 54 46.31 19.27 -41.46
C VAL A 54 45.66 18.12 -40.71
N GLN A 55 44.43 18.32 -40.22
CA GLN A 55 43.65 17.28 -39.55
C GLN A 55 42.18 17.31 -39.95
N THR A 56 41.54 16.15 -39.85
CA THR A 56 40.09 16.01 -39.91
C THR A 56 39.65 15.32 -38.63
N ILE A 57 38.81 15.99 -37.86
CA ILE A 57 38.27 15.49 -36.60
C ILE A 57 36.75 15.32 -36.72
N GLN A 58 36.17 14.67 -35.74
CA GLN A 58 34.73 14.51 -35.62
C GLN A 58 34.19 15.42 -34.53
N ALA A 59 32.94 15.82 -34.66
CA ALA A 59 32.24 16.41 -33.52
C ALA A 59 31.92 15.30 -32.51
N ASN A 60 32.13 15.58 -31.22
CA ASN A 60 31.95 14.63 -30.12
C ASN A 60 30.76 14.98 -29.23
N GLY A 61 30.09 16.11 -29.50
CA GLY A 61 28.89 16.52 -28.80
C GLY A 61 28.27 17.73 -29.45
N TYR A 62 26.98 17.89 -29.25
CA TYR A 62 26.23 19.00 -29.79
C TYR A 62 25.22 19.48 -28.76
N SER A 63 24.96 20.78 -28.74
CA SER A 63 23.90 21.40 -27.95
C SER A 63 23.31 22.55 -28.74
N LYS A 64 22.14 23.03 -28.34
CA LYS A 64 21.50 24.19 -28.97
C LYS A 64 21.04 25.17 -27.90
N ASN A 65 21.12 26.45 -28.23
CA ASN A 65 20.49 27.52 -27.45
C ASN A 65 19.93 28.56 -28.42
N ASP A 66 18.62 28.84 -28.35
CA ASP A 66 17.84 29.73 -29.22
C ASP A 66 18.24 29.71 -30.72
N ASN A 67 19.30 30.47 -31.06
CA ASN A 67 19.77 30.73 -32.41
C ASN A 67 21.19 30.18 -32.68
N THR A 68 21.76 29.40 -31.77
CA THR A 68 23.16 28.93 -31.80
C THR A 68 23.23 27.41 -31.70
N LEU A 69 23.94 26.80 -32.65
CA LEU A 69 24.41 25.42 -32.53
C LEU A 69 25.76 25.42 -31.83
N ILE A 70 25.86 24.68 -30.74
CA ILE A 70 27.10 24.47 -30.00
C ILE A 70 27.66 23.12 -30.44
N ILE A 71 28.84 23.11 -31.03
CA ILE A 71 29.52 21.88 -31.48
C ILE A 71 30.76 21.67 -30.61
N SER A 72 30.80 20.57 -29.90
CA SER A 72 31.99 20.12 -29.18
C SER A 72 32.81 19.19 -30.09
N SER A 73 34.13 19.29 -30.02
CA SER A 73 35.04 18.35 -30.67
C SER A 73 36.31 18.14 -29.85
N GLU A 74 36.95 17.01 -30.07
CA GLU A 74 38.28 16.71 -29.53
C GLU A 74 39.27 16.56 -30.67
N LEU A 75 40.40 17.25 -30.54
CA LEU A 75 41.52 17.19 -31.46
C LEU A 75 42.69 16.56 -30.71
N ASP A 76 43.09 15.36 -31.09
CA ASP A 76 44.25 14.67 -30.54
C ASP A 76 45.48 14.87 -31.45
N ASN A 77 46.67 14.85 -30.85
CA ASN A 77 47.90 14.97 -31.60
C ASN A 77 48.56 13.64 -31.98
N SER A 78 47.95 12.48 -31.73
CA SER A 78 48.60 11.16 -31.86
C SER A 78 49.12 10.88 -33.28
N LYS A 79 48.52 11.51 -34.30
CA LYS A 79 48.89 11.38 -35.71
C LYS A 79 49.69 12.58 -36.25
N ILE A 80 50.12 13.49 -35.39
CA ILE A 80 50.79 14.73 -35.78
C ILE A 80 52.29 14.57 -35.71
N THR A 81 52.96 14.80 -36.84
CA THR A 81 54.41 14.62 -36.99
C THR A 81 55.20 15.92 -36.87
N ALA A 82 54.53 17.07 -36.95
CA ALA A 82 55.14 18.39 -36.82
C ALA A 82 54.17 19.37 -36.14
N ASP A 83 54.70 20.23 -35.29
CA ASP A 83 53.93 21.31 -34.66
C ASP A 83 53.22 22.14 -35.72
N TYR A 84 51.95 22.48 -35.47
CA TYR A 84 51.21 23.37 -36.36
C TYR A 84 50.26 24.28 -35.58
N LYS A 85 49.86 25.37 -36.22
CA LYS A 85 48.90 26.33 -35.68
C LYS A 85 47.51 26.08 -36.25
N ALA A 86 46.52 25.84 -35.40
CA ALA A 86 45.14 25.58 -35.81
C ALA A 86 44.45 26.90 -36.19
N TRP A 87 44.63 27.37 -37.42
CA TRP A 87 44.16 28.70 -37.86
C TRP A 87 42.69 28.75 -38.24
N VAL A 88 42.16 27.66 -38.78
CA VAL A 88 40.81 27.61 -39.34
C VAL A 88 40.18 26.27 -39.01
N PHE A 89 38.92 26.30 -38.58
CA PHE A 89 38.06 25.14 -38.47
C PHE A 89 36.93 25.27 -39.49
N GLY A 90 36.84 24.32 -40.42
CA GLY A 90 35.69 24.17 -41.30
C GLY A 90 34.76 23.10 -40.78
N ILE A 91 33.54 23.48 -40.44
CA ILE A 91 32.52 22.56 -39.95
C ILE A 91 31.67 22.15 -41.14
N TRP A 92 31.69 20.84 -41.44
CA TRP A 92 30.95 20.27 -42.54
C TRP A 92 29.69 19.57 -42.05
N GLY A 93 28.60 19.72 -42.79
CA GLY A 93 27.36 19.03 -42.50
C GLY A 93 26.58 18.66 -43.74
N SER A 94 25.62 17.77 -43.57
CA SER A 94 24.77 17.23 -44.63
C SER A 94 23.35 16.99 -44.12
N ASP A 95 22.42 16.83 -45.06
CA ASP A 95 21.11 16.26 -44.76
C ASP A 95 21.26 14.76 -44.47
N SER A 96 20.82 14.32 -43.28
CA SER A 96 20.83 12.93 -42.81
C SER A 96 20.16 11.93 -43.76
N GLN A 97 19.25 12.37 -44.64
CA GLN A 97 18.48 11.45 -45.48
C GLN A 97 19.25 11.01 -46.73
N ASN A 98 20.13 11.85 -47.32
CA ASN A 98 20.94 11.56 -48.53
C ASN A 98 21.92 12.71 -48.90
N GLY A 99 22.38 13.52 -47.94
CA GLY A 99 23.03 14.79 -48.21
C GLY A 99 24.49 14.70 -48.64
N GLN A 100 24.86 15.50 -49.63
CA GLN A 100 26.27 15.84 -49.88
C GLN A 100 26.82 16.63 -48.69
N SER A 101 28.04 16.29 -48.24
CA SER A 101 28.73 17.07 -47.22
C SER A 101 29.06 18.48 -47.74
N ILE A 102 28.60 19.51 -47.02
CA ILE A 102 28.73 20.91 -47.37
C ILE A 102 29.47 21.63 -46.25
N LEU A 103 30.40 22.52 -46.61
CA LEU A 103 31.07 23.40 -45.65
C LEU A 103 30.04 24.39 -45.09
N MET A 104 29.52 24.10 -43.90
CA MET A 104 28.41 24.83 -43.30
C MET A 104 28.88 26.09 -42.58
N ALA A 105 29.98 26.01 -41.84
CA ALA A 105 30.50 27.13 -41.08
C ALA A 105 32.02 27.15 -41.04
N VAL A 106 32.57 28.34 -40.89
CA VAL A 106 34.01 28.59 -40.77
C VAL A 106 34.28 29.35 -39.49
N VAL A 107 35.19 28.82 -38.68
CA VAL A 107 35.70 29.45 -37.46
C VAL A 107 37.18 29.75 -37.65
N THR A 108 37.61 30.98 -37.40
CA THR A 108 39.00 31.41 -37.59
C THR A 108 39.37 32.52 -36.60
N THR A 109 40.63 32.94 -36.67
CA THR A 109 41.25 33.95 -35.82
C THR A 109 42.17 34.83 -36.61
N THR A 110 42.20 36.12 -36.28
CA THR A 110 43.15 37.05 -36.90
C THR A 110 44.45 37.20 -36.11
N ASN A 111 44.51 36.68 -34.87
CA ASN A 111 45.57 37.04 -33.93
C ASN A 111 46.40 35.83 -33.47
N ALA A 112 45.82 34.93 -32.68
CA ALA A 112 46.56 33.91 -31.94
C ALA A 112 45.82 32.57 -31.96
N PRO A 113 46.13 31.66 -32.91
CA PRO A 113 45.62 30.29 -32.91
C PRO A 113 46.34 29.45 -31.86
N ASP A 114 45.74 28.31 -31.52
CA ASP A 114 46.42 27.32 -30.68
C ASP A 114 47.54 26.64 -31.45
N THR A 115 48.62 26.28 -30.75
CA THR A 115 49.68 25.43 -31.28
C THR A 115 49.40 23.99 -30.87
N ILE A 116 49.20 23.13 -31.86
CA ILE A 116 49.10 21.69 -31.66
C ILE A 116 50.49 21.08 -31.82
N PRO A 117 51.08 20.53 -30.75
CA PRO A 117 52.43 19.96 -30.82
C PRO A 117 52.43 18.63 -31.57
N ALA A 118 53.55 18.30 -32.19
CA ALA A 118 53.82 16.96 -32.68
C ALA A 118 53.70 15.91 -31.57
N TYR A 119 53.27 14.71 -31.92
CA TYR A 119 53.22 13.59 -30.99
C TYR A 119 54.63 13.30 -30.45
N SER A 120 54.73 13.21 -29.13
CA SER A 120 56.00 12.94 -28.44
C SER A 120 56.46 11.49 -28.53
N GLY A 121 55.63 10.58 -29.06
CA GLY A 121 55.88 9.14 -29.10
C GLY A 121 55.43 8.36 -27.86
N SER A 122 54.90 9.04 -26.83
CA SER A 122 54.42 8.42 -25.58
C SER A 122 52.95 8.70 -25.33
N THR A 123 52.62 9.81 -24.66
CA THR A 123 51.23 10.16 -24.28
C THR A 123 50.68 11.21 -25.23
N PRO A 124 49.57 10.93 -25.95
CA PRO A 124 48.90 11.95 -26.75
C PRO A 124 48.36 13.10 -25.88
N VAL A 125 48.28 14.28 -26.48
CA VAL A 125 47.62 15.44 -25.91
C VAL A 125 46.38 15.73 -26.73
N SER A 126 45.28 16.01 -26.03
CA SER A 126 43.99 16.37 -26.63
C SER A 126 43.63 17.82 -26.33
N PHE A 127 43.01 18.47 -27.31
CA PHE A 127 42.44 19.81 -27.21
C PHE A 127 40.94 19.71 -27.42
N THR A 128 40.16 20.20 -26.45
CA THR A 128 38.71 20.26 -26.57
C THR A 128 38.26 21.62 -27.07
N TYR A 129 37.51 21.63 -28.16
CA TYR A 129 36.91 22.83 -28.73
C TYR A 129 35.40 22.82 -28.53
N LYS A 130 34.84 24.00 -28.27
CA LYS A 130 33.40 24.25 -28.28
C LYS A 130 33.11 25.43 -29.21
N PHE A 131 32.49 25.16 -30.34
CA PHE A 131 32.15 26.15 -31.36
C PHE A 131 30.71 26.59 -31.20
N ASN A 132 30.50 27.89 -30.99
CA ASN A 132 29.18 28.50 -30.97
C ASN A 132 28.87 29.07 -32.35
N ILE A 133 28.03 28.39 -33.12
CA ILE A 133 27.68 28.76 -34.50
C ILE A 133 26.27 29.34 -34.52
N GLY A 134 26.17 30.66 -34.70
CA GLY A 134 24.89 31.36 -34.82
C GLY A 134 24.29 31.27 -36.22
N PHE A 135 23.03 30.85 -36.33
CA PHE A 135 22.27 30.83 -37.59
C PHE A 135 21.16 31.88 -37.55
N SER A 136 20.88 32.51 -38.70
CA SER A 136 19.84 33.55 -38.78
C SER A 136 18.42 33.04 -38.47
N ASN A 137 18.14 31.74 -38.64
CA ASN A 137 16.80 31.13 -38.45
C ASN A 137 16.79 29.91 -37.50
N ALA A 138 17.75 29.79 -36.57
CA ALA A 138 17.97 28.54 -35.82
C ALA A 138 16.80 28.07 -34.93
N SER A 139 15.85 28.94 -34.57
CA SER A 139 14.66 28.53 -33.81
C SER A 139 13.77 27.53 -34.55
N ASN A 140 13.87 27.45 -35.89
CA ASN A 140 13.12 26.50 -36.72
C ASN A 140 13.95 25.28 -37.16
N VAL A 141 15.22 25.18 -36.76
CA VAL A 141 16.09 24.08 -37.19
C VAL A 141 15.93 22.92 -36.22
N HIS A 142 15.29 21.85 -36.71
CA HIS A 142 15.30 20.56 -36.03
C HIS A 142 16.61 19.84 -36.40
N PHE A 143 17.46 19.61 -35.41
CA PHE A 143 18.68 18.82 -35.59
C PHE A 143 18.36 17.38 -35.15
N ASP A 144 17.93 16.47 -36.05
CA ASP A 144 17.95 15.04 -35.68
C ASP A 144 19.40 14.56 -35.74
N MET A 145 20.00 14.46 -34.57
CA MET A 145 21.33 13.88 -34.42
C MET A 145 21.19 12.36 -34.54
N ILE A 146 21.85 11.77 -35.54
CA ILE A 146 21.92 10.32 -35.68
C ILE A 146 22.65 9.77 -34.45
N THR A 147 21.89 9.07 -33.59
CA THR A 147 22.27 8.50 -32.29
C THR A 147 23.19 7.27 -32.38
N GLY A 148 23.97 7.16 -33.45
CA GLY A 148 24.72 5.93 -33.76
C GLY A 148 26.11 5.85 -33.15
N ALA A 149 26.72 6.97 -32.75
CA ALA A 149 28.10 6.97 -32.28
C ALA A 149 28.25 7.45 -30.83
N PHE A 150 27.57 8.51 -30.40
CA PHE A 150 27.67 9.04 -29.04
C PHE A 150 26.37 9.76 -28.64
N ALA A 151 25.88 9.51 -27.42
CA ALA A 151 24.71 10.20 -26.88
C ALA A 151 25.11 11.60 -26.39
N THR A 152 24.29 12.62 -26.67
CA THR A 152 24.48 13.96 -26.09
C THR A 152 24.10 13.94 -24.60
N ASN A 153 24.67 14.85 -23.81
CA ASN A 153 24.38 14.96 -22.37
C ASN A 153 22.88 15.11 -22.09
N ASP A 154 22.16 15.83 -22.96
CA ASP A 154 20.72 16.08 -22.82
C ASP A 154 19.85 14.90 -23.29
N THR A 155 20.47 13.84 -23.82
CA THR A 155 19.79 12.64 -24.34
C THR A 155 20.10 11.37 -23.54
N VAL A 156 20.91 11.47 -22.48
CA VAL A 156 21.19 10.38 -21.56
C VAL A 156 20.44 10.57 -20.25
N VAL A 157 20.13 9.46 -19.58
CA VAL A 157 19.69 9.47 -18.17
C VAL A 157 20.94 9.42 -17.31
N HIS A 158 21.09 10.37 -16.38
CA HIS A 158 22.24 10.42 -15.49
C HIS A 158 22.05 9.47 -14.30
N THR A 159 23.17 9.01 -13.73
CA THR A 159 23.17 8.07 -12.59
C THR A 159 23.00 8.78 -11.24
N THR A 160 22.96 10.11 -11.22
CA THR A 160 22.89 10.94 -10.01
C THR A 160 22.07 12.19 -10.26
N GLY A 161 21.44 12.73 -9.22
CA GLY A 161 20.60 13.91 -9.31
C GLY A 161 19.14 13.57 -9.65
N ASP A 162 18.26 14.56 -9.53
CA ASP A 162 16.86 14.41 -9.89
C ASP A 162 16.68 14.71 -11.38
N GLU A 163 16.03 13.82 -12.12
CA GLU A 163 15.77 13.97 -13.56
C GLU A 163 14.33 13.61 -13.91
N THR A 164 13.79 14.30 -14.92
CA THR A 164 12.49 13.98 -15.51
C THR A 164 12.69 13.36 -16.89
N VAL A 165 12.15 12.16 -17.10
CA VAL A 165 12.26 11.44 -18.38
C VAL A 165 10.88 11.38 -19.03
N ASP A 166 10.70 12.16 -20.11
CA ASP A 166 9.43 12.22 -20.84
C ASP A 166 9.20 11.03 -21.78
N GLY A 167 7.94 10.75 -22.10
CA GLY A 167 7.52 9.74 -23.07
C GLY A 167 7.49 8.29 -22.54
N LYS A 168 7.03 7.34 -23.38
CA LYS A 168 6.92 5.93 -22.98
C LYS A 168 8.30 5.27 -22.94
N LYS A 169 8.65 4.68 -21.80
CA LYS A 169 9.87 3.89 -21.61
C LYS A 169 9.52 2.44 -21.32
N THR A 170 10.29 1.52 -21.88
CA THR A 170 10.16 0.08 -21.67
C THR A 170 11.44 -0.45 -21.06
N PHE A 171 11.35 -1.17 -19.95
CA PHE A 171 12.47 -1.81 -19.30
C PHE A 171 12.39 -3.32 -19.50
N LYS A 172 13.54 -4.00 -19.62
CA LYS A 172 13.57 -5.47 -19.69
C LYS A 172 13.19 -6.12 -18.37
N VAL A 173 13.49 -5.44 -17.27
CA VAL A 173 13.14 -5.80 -15.89
C VAL A 173 12.45 -4.59 -15.29
N ASP A 174 11.40 -4.80 -14.51
CA ASP A 174 10.67 -3.70 -13.89
C ASP A 174 11.60 -2.88 -12.94
N PRO A 175 11.50 -1.54 -12.95
CA PRO A 175 12.28 -0.70 -12.05
C PRO A 175 12.00 -1.00 -10.58
N VAL A 176 13.04 -0.91 -9.74
CA VAL A 176 12.97 -1.04 -8.27
C VAL A 176 13.62 0.16 -7.59
N ASP A 177 13.20 0.46 -6.37
CA ASP A 177 13.78 1.54 -5.57
C ASP A 177 15.18 1.19 -5.03
N LYS A 178 15.77 2.11 -4.24
CA LYS A 178 17.12 1.93 -3.67
C LYS A 178 17.24 0.73 -2.72
N ASN A 179 16.13 0.22 -2.18
CA ASN A 179 16.10 -0.94 -1.30
C ASN A 179 15.81 -2.24 -2.09
N GLY A 180 15.55 -2.14 -3.39
CA GLY A 180 15.16 -3.26 -4.25
C GLY A 180 13.65 -3.54 -4.25
N ASP A 181 12.84 -2.65 -3.67
CA ASP A 181 11.39 -2.80 -3.65
C ASP A 181 10.79 -2.33 -5.00
N ALA A 182 9.77 -3.03 -5.49
CA ALA A 182 9.13 -2.68 -6.75
C ALA A 182 8.47 -1.29 -6.69
N TYR A 183 8.66 -0.47 -7.74
CA TYR A 183 7.88 0.76 -7.88
C TYR A 183 6.41 0.42 -8.13
N ILE A 184 5.56 0.62 -7.11
CA ILE A 184 4.12 0.42 -7.21
C ILE A 184 3.53 1.57 -8.03
N THR A 185 3.61 1.47 -9.36
CA THR A 185 2.70 2.23 -10.22
C THR A 185 1.30 1.66 -10.01
N GLY A 186 0.23 2.46 -9.99
CA GLY A 186 -1.12 2.01 -9.61
C GLY A 186 -1.70 0.80 -10.39
N LYS A 187 -1.01 0.30 -11.42
CA LYS A 187 -1.31 -0.95 -12.14
C LYS A 187 -0.60 -2.22 -11.60
N GLY A 188 0.38 -2.08 -10.73
CA GLY A 188 1.18 -3.17 -10.16
C GLY A 188 0.65 -3.72 -8.85
N ILE A 189 -0.55 -3.33 -8.43
CA ILE A 189 -1.20 -3.95 -7.28
C ILE A 189 -1.73 -5.32 -7.77
N PRO A 190 -1.27 -6.45 -7.21
CA PRO A 190 -1.75 -7.78 -7.57
C PRO A 190 -3.28 -7.79 -7.55
N SER A 191 -3.95 -8.41 -8.54
CA SER A 191 -5.42 -8.41 -8.64
C SER A 191 -6.15 -9.00 -7.42
N ASN A 192 -5.43 -9.66 -6.51
CA ASN A 192 -5.90 -10.15 -5.21
C ASN A 192 -5.71 -9.16 -4.05
N ILE A 193 -4.88 -8.13 -4.20
CA ILE A 193 -4.82 -6.98 -3.32
C ILE A 193 -5.52 -5.85 -4.06
N ALA A 194 -6.80 -5.72 -3.75
CA ALA A 194 -7.54 -4.48 -3.74
C ALA A 194 -6.61 -3.23 -3.76
N THR A 195 -6.78 -2.34 -4.72
CA THR A 195 -6.13 -1.01 -4.72
C THR A 195 -6.25 -0.34 -3.33
N LEU A 196 -5.44 0.68 -3.00
CA LEU A 196 -5.67 1.47 -1.77
C LEU A 196 -7.17 1.89 -1.66
N ASP A 197 -7.78 2.13 -2.81
CA ASP A 197 -9.20 2.42 -3.01
C ASP A 197 -10.13 1.25 -2.65
N ASP A 198 -9.75 0.00 -2.95
CA ASP A 198 -10.54 -1.18 -2.65
C ASP A 198 -10.36 -1.68 -1.19
N VAL A 199 -9.20 -1.41 -0.57
CA VAL A 199 -9.03 -1.58 0.88
C VAL A 199 -9.91 -0.57 1.62
N ALA A 200 -9.93 0.68 1.13
CA ALA A 200 -10.82 1.72 1.65
C ALA A 200 -12.32 1.44 1.41
N LYS A 201 -12.69 0.77 0.31
CA LYS A 201 -14.09 0.38 0.02
C LYS A 201 -14.59 -0.83 0.80
N LYS A 202 -13.71 -1.74 1.24
CA LYS A 202 -14.11 -2.94 1.98
C LYS A 202 -14.31 -2.69 3.46
N VAL A 203 -13.41 -1.94 4.09
CA VAL A 203 -13.51 -1.55 5.50
C VAL A 203 -13.05 -0.11 5.67
N THR A 204 -13.90 0.76 6.18
CA THR A 204 -13.55 2.14 6.56
C THR A 204 -13.70 2.31 8.07
N ASP A 205 -12.68 2.83 8.76
CA ASP A 205 -12.83 3.34 10.13
C ASP A 205 -13.38 4.77 10.06
N ASN A 206 -14.56 4.98 10.63
CA ASN A 206 -15.22 6.29 10.64
C ASN A 206 -14.68 7.22 11.73
N LYS A 207 -13.83 6.73 12.64
CA LYS A 207 -13.28 7.46 13.79
C LYS A 207 -14.33 8.01 14.76
N ASP A 208 -15.57 7.56 14.65
CA ASP A 208 -16.70 7.88 15.53
C ASP A 208 -17.13 6.68 16.39
N GLY A 209 -16.32 5.62 16.40
CA GLY A 209 -16.65 4.34 17.05
C GLY A 209 -17.38 3.36 16.15
N SER A 210 -17.59 3.67 14.87
CA SER A 210 -18.16 2.77 13.87
C SER A 210 -17.19 2.43 12.74
N ILE A 211 -17.47 1.33 12.04
CA ILE A 211 -16.78 0.91 10.81
C ILE A 211 -17.79 0.75 9.68
N VAL A 212 -17.38 0.97 8.43
CA VAL A 212 -18.18 0.63 7.25
C VAL A 212 -17.61 -0.62 6.61
N VAL A 213 -18.40 -1.70 6.48
CA VAL A 213 -18.00 -2.92 5.77
C VAL A 213 -18.93 -3.17 4.59
N ASN A 214 -18.38 -3.21 3.37
CA ASN A 214 -19.16 -3.32 2.13
C ASN A 214 -20.34 -2.32 2.04
N GLY A 215 -20.09 -1.06 2.42
CA GLY A 215 -21.09 0.00 2.40
C GLY A 215 -22.14 -0.05 3.53
N LYS A 216 -22.00 -0.97 4.49
CA LYS A 216 -22.86 -1.04 5.68
C LYS A 216 -22.11 -0.56 6.91
N THR A 217 -22.70 0.34 7.68
CA THR A 217 -22.13 0.80 8.96
C THR A 217 -22.41 -0.20 10.07
N PHE A 218 -21.37 -0.54 10.82
CA PHE A 218 -21.42 -1.37 12.01
C PHE A 218 -20.82 -0.60 13.18
N VAL A 219 -21.49 -0.60 14.33
CA VAL A 219 -20.90 -0.18 15.60
C VAL A 219 -20.47 -1.46 16.31
N PRO A 220 -19.16 -1.72 16.50
CA PRO A 220 -18.71 -2.84 17.31
C PRO A 220 -19.36 -2.76 18.70
N ALA A 221 -19.93 -3.86 19.15
CA ALA A 221 -20.46 -3.93 20.50
C ALA A 221 -19.30 -3.94 21.50
N ASP A 222 -19.46 -3.19 22.60
CA ASP A 222 -18.61 -3.31 23.77
C ASP A 222 -19.08 -4.53 24.58
N ASP A 223 -18.21 -5.52 24.73
CA ASP A 223 -18.49 -6.79 25.39
C ASP A 223 -19.06 -6.57 26.81
N SER A 224 -18.55 -5.55 27.51
CA SER A 224 -19.01 -5.17 28.86
C SER A 224 -20.45 -4.68 28.93
N ASN A 225 -21.07 -4.39 27.78
CA ASN A 225 -22.43 -3.87 27.65
C ASN A 225 -23.37 -4.84 26.91
N THR A 226 -22.97 -6.09 26.68
CA THR A 226 -23.81 -7.12 26.02
C THR A 226 -24.13 -8.28 26.95
N MET A 227 -25.25 -8.95 26.71
CA MET A 227 -25.53 -10.24 27.36
C MET A 227 -25.27 -11.41 26.41
N HIS A 228 -24.67 -12.48 26.91
CA HIS A 228 -24.23 -13.63 26.14
C HIS A 228 -25.32 -14.71 26.05
N LYS A 229 -25.22 -15.57 25.03
CA LYS A 229 -26.19 -16.66 24.78
C LYS A 229 -25.91 -17.94 25.59
N SER A 230 -24.75 -18.02 26.24
CA SER A 230 -24.26 -19.21 26.92
C SER A 230 -23.19 -18.85 27.95
N GLY A 231 -22.99 -19.74 28.93
CA GLY A 231 -22.07 -19.52 30.04
C GLY A 231 -22.81 -19.02 31.27
N ASP A 232 -22.09 -18.96 32.39
CA ASP A 232 -22.58 -18.33 33.61
C ASP A 232 -22.33 -16.82 33.49
N GLU A 233 -23.39 -16.02 33.66
CA GLU A 233 -23.33 -14.56 33.51
C GLU A 233 -24.01 -13.89 34.70
N GLU A 234 -23.32 -12.91 35.30
CA GLU A 234 -23.88 -12.08 36.36
C GLU A 234 -24.32 -10.74 35.78
N VAL A 235 -25.62 -10.49 35.86
CA VAL A 235 -26.24 -9.28 35.29
C VAL A 235 -26.69 -8.38 36.43
N ALA A 236 -25.96 -7.29 36.66
CA ALA A 236 -26.27 -6.34 37.73
C ALA A 236 -27.38 -5.34 37.36
N GLY A 237 -28.04 -4.80 38.39
CA GLY A 237 -29.09 -3.78 38.29
C GLY A 237 -30.48 -4.34 37.95
N THR A 238 -31.47 -3.45 37.83
CA THR A 238 -32.84 -3.84 37.46
C THR A 238 -32.94 -4.12 35.97
N LYS A 239 -33.45 -5.30 35.60
CA LYS A 239 -33.79 -5.65 34.21
C LYS A 239 -35.29 -5.85 34.10
N THR A 240 -35.88 -5.32 33.03
CA THR A 240 -37.30 -5.49 32.69
C THR A 240 -37.41 -6.43 31.50
N PHE A 241 -38.33 -7.38 31.56
CA PHE A 241 -38.62 -8.30 30.46
C PHE A 241 -40.09 -8.15 30.08
N ASP A 242 -40.37 -8.02 28.77
CA ASP A 242 -41.75 -7.96 28.27
C ASP A 242 -42.51 -9.28 28.51
N VAL A 243 -41.76 -10.39 28.55
CA VAL A 243 -42.26 -11.73 28.87
C VAL A 243 -41.43 -12.28 30.03
N ALA A 244 -42.09 -12.86 31.02
CA ALA A 244 -41.43 -13.44 32.19
C ALA A 244 -40.36 -14.48 31.77
N PRO A 245 -39.14 -14.42 32.34
CA PRO A 245 -38.12 -15.43 32.09
C PRO A 245 -38.61 -16.85 32.44
N ILE A 246 -38.12 -17.85 31.70
CA ILE A 246 -38.46 -19.27 31.92
C ILE A 246 -37.20 -20.11 32.13
N LEU A 247 -37.30 -21.17 32.92
CA LEU A 247 -36.25 -22.17 33.07
C LEU A 247 -36.12 -23.00 31.79
N LYS A 248 -34.93 -22.99 31.18
CA LYS A 248 -34.67 -23.74 29.94
C LYS A 248 -34.87 -25.26 30.08
N THR A 249 -34.63 -25.82 31.26
CA THR A 249 -34.70 -27.27 31.51
C THR A 249 -36.11 -27.83 31.46
N ASN A 250 -37.14 -27.03 31.75
CA ASN A 250 -38.52 -27.51 31.87
C ASN A 250 -39.59 -26.54 31.33
N GLY A 251 -39.18 -25.37 30.83
CA GLY A 251 -40.06 -24.34 30.26
C GLY A 251 -40.96 -23.63 31.26
N LYS A 252 -40.80 -23.88 32.57
CA LYS A 252 -41.63 -23.25 33.60
C LYS A 252 -41.18 -21.81 33.87
N PRO A 253 -42.09 -20.91 34.30
CA PRO A 253 -41.72 -19.57 34.74
C PRO A 253 -40.61 -19.61 35.78
N PHE A 254 -39.67 -18.69 35.67
CA PHE A 254 -38.69 -18.45 36.72
C PHE A 254 -39.45 -17.88 37.94
N ILE A 255 -39.46 -18.61 39.05
CA ILE A 255 -40.06 -18.17 40.30
C ILE A 255 -38.94 -17.69 41.22
N THR A 256 -39.03 -16.45 41.69
CA THR A 256 -38.20 -15.96 42.79
C THR A 256 -38.74 -16.50 44.12
N VAL A 257 -37.95 -16.42 45.20
CA VAL A 257 -38.38 -16.84 46.54
C VAL A 257 -39.64 -16.08 46.98
N ASP A 258 -39.82 -14.86 46.48
CA ASP A 258 -40.98 -14.01 46.76
C ASP A 258 -42.24 -14.40 45.97
N ASP A 259 -42.08 -15.12 44.85
CA ASP A 259 -43.19 -15.65 44.04
C ASP A 259 -43.79 -16.94 44.61
N VAL A 260 -43.11 -17.57 45.59
CA VAL A 260 -43.64 -18.72 46.31
C VAL A 260 -44.63 -18.21 47.35
N PRO A 261 -45.94 -18.54 47.24
CA PRO A 261 -46.91 -18.15 48.24
C PRO A 261 -46.43 -18.64 49.60
N LYS A 262 -46.28 -17.72 50.57
CA LYS A 262 -45.96 -18.09 51.95
C LYS A 262 -47.04 -19.09 52.39
N VAL A 263 -46.62 -20.32 52.68
CA VAL A 263 -47.53 -21.32 53.24
C VAL A 263 -47.99 -20.77 54.58
N ASP A 264 -49.27 -20.41 54.63
CA ASP A 264 -49.91 -20.00 55.88
C ASP A 264 -50.09 -21.26 56.73
N THR A 265 -49.06 -21.59 57.51
CA THR A 265 -49.07 -22.74 58.40
C THR A 265 -50.12 -22.61 59.50
N THR A 266 -50.72 -21.42 59.71
CA THR A 266 -51.83 -21.25 60.66
C THR A 266 -53.16 -21.81 60.13
N LYS A 267 -53.24 -22.10 58.83
CA LYS A 267 -54.41 -22.76 58.19
C LYS A 267 -54.21 -24.24 57.93
N LEU A 268 -53.04 -24.80 58.27
CA LEU A 268 -52.88 -26.24 58.42
C LEU A 268 -53.51 -26.63 59.75
N VAL A 269 -54.84 -26.55 59.78
CA VAL A 269 -55.65 -26.93 60.91
C VAL A 269 -55.81 -28.44 60.82
N ASN A 270 -55.25 -29.19 61.78
CA ASN A 270 -55.74 -30.53 62.06
C ASN A 270 -57.28 -30.44 62.12
N THR A 271 -58.06 -31.44 61.68
CA THR A 271 -59.54 -31.34 61.66
C THR A 271 -60.18 -31.10 63.04
N ASP A 272 -59.38 -31.00 64.10
CA ASP A 272 -59.74 -30.63 65.47
C ASP A 272 -59.43 -29.17 65.89
N GLY A 273 -58.84 -28.33 65.03
CA GLY A 273 -58.56 -26.92 65.36
C GLY A 273 -57.18 -26.63 65.95
N SER A 274 -56.30 -27.61 66.11
CA SER A 274 -55.00 -27.44 66.77
C SER A 274 -53.83 -27.22 65.80
N ALA A 275 -52.98 -26.22 66.10
CA ALA A 275 -51.84 -25.78 65.29
C ALA A 275 -50.48 -26.40 65.69
N ASP A 276 -50.49 -27.61 66.26
CA ASP A 276 -49.26 -28.28 66.71
C ASP A 276 -48.96 -29.49 65.80
N GLY A 277 -47.90 -29.36 65.01
CA GLY A 277 -47.46 -30.31 63.97
C GLY A 277 -46.90 -31.65 64.47
N ASN A 278 -47.65 -32.36 65.32
CA ASN A 278 -47.31 -33.70 65.78
C ASN A 278 -48.55 -34.61 65.69
N ILE A 279 -48.58 -35.52 64.72
CA ILE A 279 -49.69 -36.46 64.53
C ILE A 279 -49.69 -37.46 65.70
N THR A 280 -50.48 -37.17 66.73
CA THR A 280 -50.77 -38.10 67.82
C THR A 280 -52.22 -38.54 67.69
N ASN A 281 -52.44 -39.76 67.20
CA ASN A 281 -53.79 -40.32 67.09
C ASN A 281 -54.31 -40.68 68.49
N THR A 282 -54.90 -39.71 69.18
CA THR A 282 -55.28 -39.71 70.61
C THR A 282 -56.39 -40.68 71.00
N LYS A 283 -56.95 -41.46 70.05
CA LYS A 283 -58.12 -42.30 70.30
C LYS A 283 -57.83 -43.75 70.66
N LEU A 284 -56.66 -44.30 70.33
CA LEU A 284 -56.30 -45.69 70.61
C LEU A 284 -55.17 -45.74 71.64
N SER A 285 -55.39 -46.40 72.78
CA SER A 285 -54.36 -46.55 73.82
C SER A 285 -54.31 -47.97 74.39
N VAL A 286 -53.15 -48.38 74.90
CA VAL A 286 -52.96 -49.66 75.60
C VAL A 286 -52.54 -49.36 77.04
N LYS A 287 -53.29 -49.86 78.00
CA LYS A 287 -53.00 -49.71 79.44
C LYS A 287 -53.17 -51.05 80.13
N ASP A 288 -52.17 -51.47 80.90
CA ASP A 288 -52.18 -52.71 81.67
C ASP A 288 -52.56 -53.97 80.85
N GLY A 289 -52.15 -54.01 79.57
CA GLY A 289 -52.39 -55.13 78.66
C GLY A 289 -53.77 -55.16 77.99
N GLN A 290 -54.62 -54.15 78.20
CA GLN A 290 -55.91 -53.99 77.51
C GLN A 290 -55.89 -52.80 76.54
N MET A 291 -56.62 -52.94 75.43
CA MET A 291 -56.81 -51.89 74.43
C MET A 291 -58.03 -51.04 74.76
N PHE A 292 -57.89 -49.72 74.64
CA PHE A 292 -58.91 -48.72 74.88
C PHE A 292 -59.15 -47.90 73.60
N LEU A 293 -60.42 -47.67 73.27
CA LEU A 293 -60.84 -46.72 72.26
C LEU A 293 -61.62 -45.60 72.96
N ASP A 294 -61.17 -44.37 72.84
CA ASP A 294 -61.77 -43.20 73.52
C ASP A 294 -61.92 -43.40 75.06
N GLY A 295 -60.92 -44.05 75.68
CA GLY A 295 -60.89 -44.29 77.12
C GLY A 295 -61.81 -45.43 77.61
N TYR A 296 -62.57 -46.06 76.73
CA TYR A 296 -63.40 -47.22 77.05
C TYR A 296 -62.68 -48.53 76.67
N PRO A 297 -62.68 -49.55 77.56
CA PRO A 297 -62.10 -50.84 77.23
C PRO A 297 -62.90 -51.51 76.12
N ILE A 298 -62.21 -52.02 75.12
CA ILE A 298 -62.83 -52.84 74.07
C ILE A 298 -63.17 -54.19 74.73
N MET A 299 -64.46 -54.46 75.01
CA MET A 299 -64.92 -55.60 75.83
C MET A 299 -64.31 -56.94 75.40
N GLY A 300 -63.55 -57.59 76.29
CA GLY A 300 -63.15 -58.99 76.15
C GLY A 300 -64.24 -59.94 76.68
N TYR A 301 -64.27 -61.18 76.19
CA TYR A 301 -65.12 -62.26 76.72
C TYR A 301 -64.27 -63.31 77.46
N GLY A 302 -64.82 -63.92 78.51
CA GLY A 302 -64.19 -65.00 79.27
C GLY A 302 -65.14 -66.18 79.47
N VAL A 303 -64.60 -67.38 79.68
CA VAL A 303 -65.39 -68.59 79.95
C VAL A 303 -65.25 -68.95 81.43
N ALA A 304 -66.37 -69.28 82.08
CA ALA A 304 -66.42 -69.74 83.45
C ALA A 304 -66.84 -71.22 83.52
N THR A 305 -66.45 -71.91 84.58
CA THR A 305 -66.76 -73.34 84.72
C THR A 305 -68.22 -73.60 85.09
N ASP A 306 -68.85 -72.64 85.77
CA ASP A 306 -70.26 -72.65 86.14
C ASP A 306 -70.75 -71.22 86.42
N LYS A 307 -72.03 -71.11 86.76
CA LYS A 307 -72.70 -69.83 87.05
C LYS A 307 -72.08 -69.09 88.24
N ASP A 308 -71.61 -69.81 89.26
CA ASP A 308 -71.06 -69.20 90.46
C ASP A 308 -69.65 -68.66 90.19
N ASP A 309 -68.83 -69.41 89.42
CA ASP A 309 -67.53 -68.97 88.91
C ASP A 309 -67.68 -67.76 87.96
N ALA A 310 -68.70 -67.74 87.10
CA ALA A 310 -68.99 -66.60 86.23
C ALA A 310 -69.36 -65.36 87.04
N THR A 311 -70.15 -65.53 88.09
CA THR A 311 -70.56 -64.44 88.98
C THR A 311 -69.38 -63.91 89.78
N ALA A 312 -68.53 -64.80 90.32
CA ALA A 312 -67.31 -64.43 91.03
C ALA A 312 -66.30 -63.70 90.14
N LYS A 313 -66.11 -64.17 88.90
CA LYS A 313 -65.21 -63.55 87.92
C LYS A 313 -65.75 -62.21 87.40
N SER A 314 -67.06 -62.10 87.18
CA SER A 314 -67.70 -60.84 86.77
C SER A 314 -67.58 -59.76 87.87
N ALA A 315 -67.62 -60.15 89.14
CA ALA A 315 -67.36 -59.24 90.25
C ALA A 315 -65.88 -58.80 90.32
N LYS A 316 -64.95 -59.70 89.97
CA LYS A 316 -63.51 -59.43 90.00
C LYS A 316 -63.02 -58.60 88.80
N TYR A 317 -63.65 -58.75 87.63
CA TYR A 317 -63.26 -58.07 86.38
C TYR A 317 -64.46 -57.32 85.76
N PRO A 318 -64.90 -56.21 86.35
CA PRO A 318 -65.98 -55.40 85.80
C PRO A 318 -65.57 -54.86 84.40
N GLY A 319 -66.27 -55.30 83.35
CA GLY A 319 -65.98 -54.95 81.95
C GLY A 319 -65.61 -56.14 81.05
N VAL A 320 -65.52 -57.35 81.59
CA VAL A 320 -65.40 -58.61 80.85
C VAL A 320 -66.69 -59.41 81.02
N LEU A 321 -67.29 -59.86 79.91
CA LEU A 321 -68.47 -60.72 79.95
C LEU A 321 -68.02 -62.17 80.16
N PHE A 322 -68.40 -62.79 81.28
CA PHE A 322 -68.17 -64.21 81.53
C PHE A 322 -69.42 -65.04 81.20
N VAL A 323 -69.24 -66.04 80.34
CA VAL A 323 -70.28 -66.99 79.92
C VAL A 323 -69.94 -68.38 80.48
N TRP A 324 -70.94 -69.13 80.96
CA TRP A 324 -70.83 -70.50 81.48
C TRP A 324 -71.77 -71.45 80.73
#